data_AF-A0A212C0J5-F1
#
_entry.id   AF-A0A212C0J5-F1
#
_cell.length_a   1.000
_cell.length_b   1.000
_cell.length_c   1.000
_cell.angle_alpha   90.00
_cell.angle_beta   90.00
_cell.angle_gamma   90.00
#
_symmetry.space_group_name_H-M   'P 1'
#
loop_
_entity.id
_entity.type
_entity.pdbx_description
1 polymer ?
#
loop_
_entity_poly.entity_id
_entity_poly.type
_entity_poly.pdbx_seq_one_letter_code
_entity_poly.pdbx_strand_id
1 'polypeptide(L)'
;MAPTAEERTTIHEMFLSTLDPKTISFRSRVLPPNAVWMENSKLKSLDICHPQVCFTQGNYIQVRVHSEVASLQDKEHMTTNVFHFTFMSEKEVPLVFPRTYGESMLYLDGQRHFKSMSAPVTLKRDYVVEP
;
A
#
# COMPACT_ATOMS: atom_id res chain seq x y z
N MET A 1 -14.30 -5.66 18.77
CA MET A 1 -14.72 -6.93 19.42
C MET A 1 -14.01 -7.03 20.76
N ALA A 2 -14.68 -7.54 21.80
CA ALA A 2 -14.03 -7.84 23.07
C ALA A 2 -13.48 -9.27 23.06
N PRO A 3 -12.36 -9.58 23.74
CA PRO A 3 -11.84 -10.94 23.79
C PRO A 3 -12.84 -11.91 24.43
N THR A 4 -12.87 -13.12 23.92
CA THR A 4 -13.59 -14.29 24.47
C THR A 4 -13.00 -14.70 25.82
N ALA A 5 -13.71 -15.55 26.58
CA ALA A 5 -13.24 -15.98 27.89
C ALA A 5 -11.91 -16.75 27.83
N GLU A 6 -11.73 -17.58 26.81
CA GLU A 6 -10.49 -18.33 26.56
C GLU A 6 -9.32 -17.39 26.26
N GLU A 7 -9.51 -16.41 25.36
CA GLU A 7 -8.50 -15.40 25.02
C GLU A 7 -8.11 -14.55 26.24
N ARG A 8 -9.05 -14.21 27.12
CA ARG A 8 -8.76 -13.46 28.35
C ARG A 8 -7.85 -14.26 29.28
N THR A 9 -8.08 -15.55 29.44
CA THR A 9 -7.24 -16.43 30.27
C THR A 9 -5.83 -16.48 29.71
N THR A 10 -5.69 -16.69 28.39
CA THR A 10 -4.37 -16.72 27.74
C THR A 10 -3.62 -15.39 27.88
N ILE A 11 -4.29 -14.26 27.66
CA ILE A 11 -3.67 -12.93 27.83
C ILE A 11 -3.25 -12.69 29.28
N HIS A 12 -4.08 -13.12 30.24
CA HIS A 12 -3.79 -12.97 31.66
C HIS A 12 -2.56 -13.79 32.09
N GLU A 13 -2.48 -15.05 31.69
CA GLU A 13 -1.32 -15.92 31.96
C GLU A 13 -0.05 -15.36 31.33
N MET A 14 -0.12 -14.92 30.07
CA MET A 14 0.99 -14.27 29.39
C MET A 14 1.44 -13.00 30.14
N PHE A 15 0.51 -12.17 30.64
CA PHE A 15 0.85 -10.99 31.43
C PHE A 15 1.57 -11.37 32.73
N LEU A 16 1.02 -12.32 33.50
CA LEU A 16 1.61 -12.77 34.75
C LEU A 16 3.04 -13.33 34.56
N SER A 17 3.28 -14.06 33.47
CA SER A 17 4.61 -14.59 33.15
C SER A 17 5.68 -13.52 32.90
N THR A 18 5.26 -12.27 32.65
CA THR A 18 6.17 -11.15 32.41
C THR A 18 6.41 -10.27 33.64
N LEU A 19 5.75 -10.53 34.77
CA LEU A 19 5.97 -9.74 35.98
C LEU A 19 7.34 -10.05 36.60
N ASP A 20 8.06 -9.01 37.01
CA ASP A 20 9.35 -9.18 37.68
C ASP A 20 9.13 -9.62 39.15
N PRO A 21 9.49 -10.86 39.53
CA PRO A 21 9.26 -11.37 40.89
C PRO A 21 10.02 -10.61 41.98
N LYS A 22 11.05 -9.83 41.58
CA LYS A 22 11.88 -9.06 42.51
C LYS A 22 11.26 -7.73 42.89
N THR A 23 10.19 -7.31 42.21
CA THR A 23 9.51 -6.04 42.47
C THR A 23 8.03 -6.29 42.67
N ILE A 24 7.41 -5.61 43.65
CA ILE A 24 5.95 -5.67 43.87
C ILE A 24 5.21 -4.77 42.83
N SER A 25 5.89 -4.38 41.75
CA SER A 25 5.42 -3.38 40.80
C SER A 25 4.91 -4.03 39.52
N PHE A 26 3.69 -3.67 39.12
CA PHE A 26 3.15 -4.02 37.81
C PHE A 26 3.86 -3.32 36.64
N ARG A 27 4.75 -2.35 36.91
CA ARG A 27 5.51 -1.62 35.89
C ARG A 27 6.83 -2.30 35.52
N SER A 28 7.43 -3.06 36.43
CA SER A 28 8.66 -3.80 36.12
C SER A 28 8.27 -5.11 35.45
N ARG A 29 8.68 -5.28 34.19
CA ARG A 29 8.39 -6.48 33.42
C ARG A 29 9.65 -7.06 32.80
N VAL A 30 9.70 -8.38 32.72
CA VAL A 30 10.78 -9.16 32.12
C VAL A 30 10.27 -9.89 30.89
N LEU A 31 11.12 -10.01 29.87
CA LEU A 31 10.83 -10.80 28.68
C LEU A 31 11.13 -12.28 28.94
N PRO A 32 10.27 -13.20 28.48
CA PRO A 32 10.61 -14.60 28.39
C PRO A 32 11.84 -14.83 27.48
N PRO A 33 12.54 -15.98 27.59
CA PRO A 33 13.61 -16.33 26.67
C PRO A 33 13.14 -16.29 25.21
N ASN A 34 13.97 -15.74 24.32
CA ASN A 34 13.68 -15.58 22.88
C ASN A 34 12.44 -14.72 22.56
N ALA A 35 12.00 -13.85 23.46
CA ALA A 35 10.89 -12.91 23.20
C ALA A 35 11.39 -11.48 22.95
N VAL A 36 10.62 -10.71 22.18
CA VAL A 36 10.81 -9.28 21.95
C VAL A 36 9.51 -8.56 22.30
N TRP A 37 9.59 -7.39 22.94
CA TRP A 37 8.41 -6.59 23.20
C TRP A 37 7.77 -6.13 21.89
N MET A 38 6.44 -6.26 21.80
CA MET A 38 5.68 -5.88 20.60
C MET A 38 5.90 -4.39 20.20
N GLU A 39 6.20 -3.52 21.16
CA GLU A 39 6.55 -2.12 20.89
C GLU A 39 7.87 -1.96 20.12
N ASN A 40 8.82 -2.87 20.35
CA ASN A 40 10.14 -2.90 19.72
C ASN A 40 10.13 -3.70 18.40
N SER A 41 9.06 -4.46 18.14
CA SER A 41 8.87 -5.19 16.87
C SER A 41 8.09 -4.39 15.83
N LYS A 42 7.82 -3.09 16.06
CA LYS A 42 7.15 -2.24 15.09
C LYS A 42 8.08 -1.96 13.91
N LEU A 43 7.80 -2.58 12.77
CA LEU A 43 8.43 -2.24 11.51
C LEU A 43 7.93 -0.86 11.08
N LYS A 44 8.86 0.10 10.91
CA LYS A 44 8.55 1.39 10.28
C LYS A 44 8.73 1.22 8.78
N SER A 45 7.65 0.87 8.09
CA SER A 45 7.57 0.79 6.64
C SER A 45 6.99 2.11 6.12
N LEU A 46 7.78 2.89 5.39
CA LEU A 46 7.25 4.04 4.65
C LEU A 46 6.82 3.54 3.27
N ASP A 47 5.52 3.55 3.01
CA ASP A 47 4.99 3.20 1.69
C ASP A 47 4.99 4.44 0.80
N ILE A 48 5.78 4.40 -0.28
CA ILE A 48 5.92 5.49 -1.24
C ILE A 48 5.28 5.07 -2.56
N CYS A 49 4.44 5.94 -3.11
CA CYS A 49 3.77 5.71 -4.39
C CYS A 49 4.27 6.72 -5.44
N HIS A 50 4.69 6.20 -6.58
CA HIS A 50 5.18 6.98 -7.71
C HIS A 50 4.21 6.85 -8.90
N PRO A 51 3.22 7.75 -9.01
CA PRO A 51 2.32 7.77 -10.16
C PRO A 51 3.01 8.36 -11.40
N GLN A 52 2.87 7.69 -12.53
CA GLN A 52 3.40 8.14 -13.82
C GLN A 52 2.40 7.87 -14.95
N VAL A 53 2.13 8.89 -15.77
CA VAL A 53 1.34 8.73 -16.98
C VAL A 53 2.16 7.95 -18.00
N CYS A 54 1.70 6.76 -18.38
CA CYS A 54 2.42 5.88 -19.30
C CYS A 54 1.80 5.88 -20.70
N PHE A 55 0.50 6.11 -20.85
CA PHE A 55 -0.17 6.13 -22.15
C PHE A 55 -1.39 7.05 -22.14
N THR A 56 -1.71 7.65 -23.29
CA THR A 56 -2.88 8.53 -23.47
C THR A 56 -3.49 8.27 -24.84
N GLN A 57 -4.82 8.23 -24.92
CA GLN A 57 -5.54 8.11 -26.19
C GLN A 57 -6.91 8.79 -26.08
N GLY A 58 -7.18 9.78 -26.93
CA GLY A 58 -8.41 10.56 -26.88
C GLY A 58 -8.54 11.30 -25.55
N ASN A 59 -9.58 10.98 -24.76
CA ASN A 59 -9.79 11.54 -23.43
C ASN A 59 -9.37 10.58 -22.29
N TYR A 60 -8.69 9.47 -22.59
CA TYR A 60 -8.23 8.51 -21.61
C TYR A 60 -6.77 8.70 -21.24
N ILE A 61 -6.47 8.51 -19.95
CA ILE A 61 -5.13 8.59 -19.38
C ILE A 61 -4.86 7.26 -18.67
N GLN A 62 -3.85 6.53 -19.12
CA GLN A 62 -3.32 5.37 -18.42
C GLN A 62 -2.19 5.80 -17.49
N VAL A 63 -2.34 5.52 -16.20
CA VAL A 63 -1.36 5.82 -15.16
C VAL A 63 -0.86 4.53 -14.55
N ARG A 64 0.46 4.36 -14.52
CA ARG A 64 1.13 3.30 -13.76
C ARG A 64 1.58 3.88 -12.42
N VAL A 65 1.25 3.22 -11.32
CA VAL A 65 1.69 3.59 -9.98
C VAL A 65 2.63 2.53 -9.47
N HIS A 66 3.89 2.91 -9.26
CA HIS A 66 4.90 2.06 -8.65
C HIS A 66 4.89 2.28 -7.14
N SER A 67 4.51 1.26 -6.37
CA SER A 67 4.50 1.29 -4.91
C SER A 67 5.74 0.60 -4.37
N GLU A 68 6.43 1.27 -3.46
CA GLU A 68 7.61 0.76 -2.80
C GLU A 68 7.52 0.95 -1.28
N VAL A 69 8.06 0.00 -0.56
CA VAL A 69 8.26 0.05 0.89
C VAL A 69 9.71 0.46 1.15
N ALA A 70 9.90 1.54 1.90
CA ALA A 70 11.20 1.97 2.36
C ALA A 70 11.41 1.64 3.85
N SER A 71 12.53 0.97 4.16
CA SER A 71 12.99 0.79 5.53
C SER A 71 13.74 2.05 5.98
N LEU A 72 13.33 2.62 7.13
CA LEU A 72 14.02 3.78 7.70
C LEU A 72 15.40 3.44 8.29
N GLN A 73 15.72 2.15 8.49
CA GLN A 73 16.98 1.71 9.08
C GLN A 73 18.05 1.46 8.02
N ASP A 74 17.68 0.84 6.90
CA ASP A 74 18.65 0.31 5.94
C ASP A 74 18.72 1.09 4.63
N LYS A 75 17.88 2.14 4.48
CA LYS A 75 17.75 2.94 3.24
C LYS A 75 17.45 2.07 2.00
N GLU A 76 16.92 0.87 2.22
CA GLU A 76 16.49 -0.03 1.16
C GLU A 76 15.05 0.27 0.76
N HIS A 77 14.81 0.22 -0.56
CA HIS A 77 13.50 0.38 -1.17
C HIS A 77 13.14 -0.94 -1.86
N MET A 78 11.99 -1.51 -1.53
CA MET A 78 11.49 -2.74 -2.15
C MET A 78 10.15 -2.47 -2.84
N THR A 79 10.07 -2.77 -4.14
CA THR A 79 8.79 -2.72 -4.87
C THR A 79 7.84 -3.77 -4.31
N THR A 80 6.67 -3.34 -3.87
CA THR A 80 5.61 -4.24 -3.39
C THR A 80 4.64 -4.55 -4.51
N ASN A 81 4.13 -3.50 -5.16
CA ASN A 81 3.04 -3.60 -6.11
C ASN A 81 3.20 -2.56 -7.22
N VAL A 82 2.71 -2.94 -8.40
CA VAL A 82 2.53 -2.02 -9.52
C VAL A 82 1.06 -2.03 -9.87
N PHE A 83 0.44 -0.86 -9.81
CA PHE A 83 -0.97 -0.69 -10.14
C PHE A 83 -1.10 0.06 -11.48
N HIS A 84 -2.12 -0.28 -12.24
CA HIS A 84 -2.47 0.42 -13.48
C HIS A 84 -3.88 0.96 -13.34
N PHE A 85 -4.00 2.28 -13.41
CA PHE A 85 -5.27 2.99 -13.36
C PHE A 85 -5.56 3.65 -14.68
N THR A 86 -6.84 3.72 -15.03
CA THR A 86 -7.31 4.38 -16.24
C THR A 86 -8.26 5.49 -15.83
N PHE A 87 -7.91 6.72 -16.16
CA PHE A 87 -8.73 7.89 -15.92
C PHE A 87 -9.35 8.37 -17.23
N MET A 88 -10.50 9.01 -17.11
CA MET A 88 -11.20 9.66 -18.21
C MET A 88 -11.34 11.15 -17.91
N SER A 89 -10.97 11.99 -18.87
CA SER A 89 -11.16 13.44 -18.86
C SER A 89 -12.44 13.81 -19.62
N GLU A 90 -13.03 14.96 -19.30
CA GLU A 90 -14.13 15.52 -20.09
C GLU A 90 -13.69 16.00 -21.48
N LYS A 91 -12.43 16.43 -21.58
CA LYS A 91 -11.81 16.95 -22.81
C LYS A 91 -10.69 16.02 -23.27
N GLU A 92 -10.37 16.10 -24.55
CA GLU A 92 -9.22 15.41 -25.12
C GLU A 92 -7.94 15.80 -24.38
N VAL A 93 -7.11 14.79 -24.09
CA VAL A 93 -5.87 14.96 -23.33
C VAL A 93 -4.67 14.98 -24.26
N PRO A 94 -3.62 15.75 -23.96
CA PRO A 94 -2.40 15.75 -24.75
C PRO A 94 -1.77 14.35 -24.83
N LEU A 95 -1.21 14.02 -25.99
CA LEU A 95 -0.50 12.77 -26.18
C LEU A 95 0.85 12.77 -25.44
N VAL A 96 1.08 11.74 -24.62
CA VAL A 96 2.39 11.50 -24.02
C VAL A 96 3.29 10.74 -24.99
N PHE A 97 4.56 11.12 -25.05
CA PHE A 97 5.58 10.46 -25.86
C PHE A 97 6.83 10.16 -25.02
N PRO A 98 7.37 8.94 -25.10
CA PRO A 98 8.59 8.58 -24.39
C PRO A 98 9.82 9.24 -25.04
N ARG A 99 10.80 9.64 -24.24
CA ARG A 99 12.09 10.15 -24.74
C ARG A 99 13.17 9.09 -24.69
N THR A 100 13.15 8.25 -23.67
CA THR A 100 14.14 7.19 -23.44
C THR A 100 13.58 5.82 -23.77
N TYR A 101 14.46 4.85 -24.01
CA TYR A 101 14.06 3.46 -24.23
C TYR A 101 13.26 2.89 -23.05
N GLY A 102 13.64 3.22 -21.81
CA GLY A 102 12.91 2.81 -20.61
C GLY A 102 11.49 3.37 -20.57
N GLU A 103 11.31 4.65 -20.90
CA GLU A 103 9.97 5.24 -21.05
C GLU A 103 9.19 4.60 -22.20
N SER A 104 9.84 4.21 -23.29
CA SER A 104 9.18 3.50 -24.40
C SER A 104 8.64 2.15 -23.96
N MET A 105 9.33 1.47 -23.03
CA MET A 105 8.83 0.24 -22.44
C MET A 105 7.63 0.46 -21.54
N LEU A 106 7.66 1.51 -20.71
CA LEU A 106 6.51 1.93 -19.91
C LEU A 106 5.32 2.32 -20.80
N TYR A 107 5.58 2.98 -21.92
CA TYR A 107 4.54 3.36 -22.89
C TYR A 107 3.86 2.15 -23.52
N LEU A 108 4.65 1.17 -23.96
CA LEU A 108 4.12 -0.08 -24.53
C LEU A 108 3.34 -0.89 -23.49
N ASP A 109 3.82 -0.95 -22.24
CA ASP A 109 3.11 -1.57 -21.13
C ASP A 109 1.75 -0.89 -20.86
N GLY A 110 1.75 0.45 -20.80
CA GLY A 110 0.54 1.25 -20.66
C GLY A 110 -0.46 1.00 -21.78
N GLN A 111 0.00 0.94 -23.03
CA GLN A 111 -0.85 0.65 -24.18
C GLN A 111 -1.45 -0.76 -24.12
N ARG A 112 -0.69 -1.77 -23.64
CA ARG A 112 -1.21 -3.14 -23.46
C ARG A 112 -2.29 -3.19 -22.39
N HIS A 113 -2.07 -2.53 -21.25
CA HIS A 113 -3.08 -2.45 -20.20
C HIS A 113 -4.33 -1.72 -20.66
N PHE A 114 -4.17 -0.62 -21.41
CA PHE A 114 -5.29 0.10 -22.00
C PHE A 114 -6.11 -0.78 -22.94
N LYS A 115 -5.46 -1.52 -23.84
CA LYS A 115 -6.12 -2.46 -24.77
C LYS A 115 -6.75 -3.67 -24.07
N SER A 116 -6.20 -4.09 -22.94
CA SER A 116 -6.69 -5.23 -22.17
C SER A 116 -7.98 -4.94 -21.40
N MET A 117 -8.32 -3.66 -21.18
CA MET A 117 -9.68 -3.31 -20.81
C MET A 117 -10.59 -3.64 -21.99
N SER A 118 -11.33 -4.74 -21.88
CA SER A 118 -12.47 -5.05 -22.73
C SER A 118 -13.36 -3.79 -22.82
N ALA A 119 -13.70 -3.40 -24.06
CA ALA A 119 -14.46 -2.22 -24.50
C ALA A 119 -15.15 -1.41 -23.38
N PRO A 120 -15.02 -0.06 -23.40
CA PRO A 120 -15.41 0.79 -22.29
C PRO A 120 -16.81 0.40 -21.82
N VAL A 121 -16.90 -0.07 -20.57
CA VAL A 121 -18.16 -0.05 -19.83
C VAL A 121 -18.67 1.35 -20.05
N THR A 122 -19.77 1.47 -20.79
CA THR A 122 -20.43 2.74 -21.05
C THR A 122 -20.94 3.19 -19.70
N LEU A 123 -20.07 3.86 -18.93
CA LEU A 123 -20.41 4.56 -17.71
C LEU A 123 -21.38 5.65 -18.16
N LYS A 124 -22.67 5.33 -18.12
CA LYS A 124 -23.73 6.31 -18.25
C LYS A 124 -23.42 7.41 -17.24
N ARG A 125 -23.30 8.64 -17.74
CA ARG A 125 -23.11 9.86 -16.96
C ARG A 125 -24.39 10.16 -16.16
N ASP A 126 -24.71 9.33 -15.18
CA ASP A 126 -25.88 9.53 -14.31
C ASP A 126 -25.45 9.89 -12.87
N TYR A 127 -24.29 10.54 -12.71
CA TYR A 127 -23.96 11.23 -11.45
C TYR A 127 -24.28 12.72 -11.60
N VAL A 128 -25.53 13.06 -11.28
CA VAL A 128 -25.91 14.43 -10.93
C VAL A 128 -25.38 14.66 -9.52
N VAL A 129 -24.34 15.48 -9.39
CA VAL A 129 -23.94 16.03 -8.09
C VAL A 129 -24.85 17.23 -7.85
N GLU A 130 -25.88 17.02 -7.03
CA GLU A 130 -26.70 18.12 -6.51
C GLU A 130 -25.84 19.02 -5.61
N PRO A 131 -26.08 20.35 -5.62
CA PRO A 131 -25.23 21.36 -4.99
C PRO A 131 -25.17 21.31 -3.45
#